data_AF-A0A6I5RIZ3-F1
#
_entry.id   AF-A0A6I5RIZ3-F1
#
_cell.length_a   1.000
_cell.length_b   1.000
_cell.length_c   1.000
_cell.angle_alpha   90.00
_cell.angle_beta   90.00
_cell.angle_gamma   90.00
#
_symmetry.space_group_name_H-M   'P 1'
#
loop_
_entity.id
_entity.type
_entity.pdbx_description
1 polymer ?
#
loop_
_entity_poly.entity_id
_entity_poly.type
_entity_poly.pdbx_seq_one_letter_code
_entity_poly.pdbx_strand_id
1 'polypeptide(L)'
;GESGGDLLEFTGDAMLVQFLEDVQGDDTGQAVRTGLRMQRAMAHFQNIETPQGTFSLAMRAGIHAGSYLAADLGTPRRMAHVLLGRTVQRAKKAESFGQVGRVCVTQEAGDRLHGLFHVEPSHAESERDRYALIQDNFSAEALGEYDISLNRRRLTSPLLMDRSQEGLIREIHHALLRVQPLASYLPSSILDVLVEAAAERQVPPDFPTPTVVFVNLMGFPEAADGASPEDLPELTTSFSKALALIDAATKAKGGVLQKVTYHAIGSDILIYFGVFRRHREDAVRAASLALAVRDIVTQLPPPHMAGNPLMLDYRIGIAAGSVFAAEIGELRGRREFNILGDPVNTASRLMTLAEKGDILLTQDVYEAIAPCFRCKSLGMQALKGKAHDQLVYALQQELVAQRNGINR
;
A
#
# COMPACT_ATOMS: atom_id res chain seq x y z
N GLY A 1 13.59 4.16 -12.66
CA GLY A 1 14.22 5.37 -13.19
C GLY A 1 15.25 5.02 -14.25
N GLU A 2 16.45 4.59 -13.86
CA GLU A 2 17.55 4.36 -14.81
C GLU A 2 17.56 2.95 -15.44
N SER A 3 16.85 2.00 -14.83
CA SER A 3 16.64 0.66 -15.40
C SER A 3 15.32 0.50 -16.16
N GLY A 4 14.63 1.60 -16.49
CA GLY A 4 13.35 1.57 -17.20
C GLY A 4 12.12 1.27 -16.34
N GLY A 5 12.30 0.81 -15.09
CA GLY A 5 11.17 0.55 -14.18
C GLY A 5 10.67 1.77 -13.41
N ASP A 6 9.37 1.81 -13.16
CA ASP A 6 8.67 2.81 -12.35
C ASP A 6 8.39 2.29 -10.95
N LEU A 7 8.84 3.04 -9.94
CA LEU A 7 8.57 2.73 -8.54
C LEU A 7 7.16 3.21 -8.18
N LEU A 8 6.26 2.25 -7.98
CA LEU A 8 4.84 2.53 -7.77
C LEU A 8 4.50 2.76 -6.31
N GLU A 9 5.10 2.01 -5.39
CA GLU A 9 4.71 2.02 -3.98
C GLU A 9 5.85 1.61 -3.04
N PHE A 10 5.88 2.21 -1.85
CA PHE A 10 6.53 1.66 -0.65
C PHE A 10 5.49 1.09 0.32
N THR A 11 5.50 -0.21 0.59
CA THR A 11 4.56 -0.88 1.52
C THR A 11 5.32 -1.48 2.70
N GLY A 12 5.33 -0.79 3.84
CA GLY A 12 6.06 -1.27 5.02
C GLY A 12 7.55 -1.44 4.73
N ASP A 13 8.00 -2.69 4.66
CA ASP A 13 9.36 -3.15 4.34
C ASP A 13 9.54 -3.60 2.87
N ALA A 14 8.52 -3.49 2.04
CA ALA A 14 8.53 -3.88 0.64
C ALA A 14 8.39 -2.68 -0.31
N MET A 15 8.78 -2.89 -1.57
CA MET A 15 8.55 -1.93 -2.65
C MET A 15 8.01 -2.66 -3.89
N LEU A 16 7.12 -1.99 -4.63
CA LEU A 16 6.57 -2.49 -5.88
C LEU A 16 7.09 -1.66 -7.04
N VAL A 17 7.74 -2.33 -7.99
CA VAL A 17 8.30 -1.72 -9.20
C VAL A 17 7.64 -2.34 -10.43
N GLN A 18 7.24 -1.52 -11.38
CA GLN A 18 6.61 -1.92 -12.63
C GLN A 18 7.55 -1.66 -13.80
N PHE A 19 7.62 -2.63 -14.71
CA PHE A 19 8.32 -2.50 -15.99
C PHE A 19 7.27 -2.70 -17.07
N LEU A 20 7.01 -1.64 -17.85
CA LEU A 20 6.09 -1.72 -18.99
C LEU A 20 6.83 -2.32 -20.18
N GLU A 21 6.09 -3.10 -20.99
CA GLU A 21 6.62 -3.66 -22.24
C GLU A 21 7.19 -2.54 -23.12
N ASP A 22 8.47 -2.67 -23.45
CA ASP A 22 9.15 -1.76 -24.35
C ASP A 22 9.15 -2.30 -25.79
N VAL A 23 9.63 -1.49 -26.75
CA VAL A 23 9.67 -1.88 -28.17
C VAL A 23 10.52 -3.15 -28.41
N GLN A 24 11.41 -3.50 -27.48
CA GLN A 24 12.29 -4.67 -27.57
C GLN A 24 11.72 -5.91 -26.85
N GLY A 25 10.67 -5.76 -26.04
CA GLY A 25 10.09 -6.83 -25.22
C GLY A 25 11.04 -7.33 -24.12
N ASP A 26 12.00 -6.51 -23.67
CA ASP A 26 12.98 -6.89 -22.64
C ASP A 26 12.59 -6.39 -21.23
N ASP A 27 11.32 -6.06 -21.00
CA ASP A 27 10.80 -5.58 -19.71
C ASP A 27 11.13 -6.57 -18.56
N THR A 28 10.96 -7.86 -18.82
CA THR A 28 11.21 -8.91 -17.82
C THR A 28 12.71 -9.07 -17.55
N GLY A 29 13.56 -8.96 -18.57
CA GLY A 29 15.01 -8.95 -18.40
C GLY A 29 15.51 -7.71 -17.66
N GLN A 30 14.94 -6.53 -17.93
CA GLN A 30 15.21 -5.30 -17.19
C GLN A 30 14.82 -5.43 -15.71
N ALA A 31 13.67 -6.03 -15.41
CA ALA A 31 13.25 -6.30 -14.04
C ALA A 31 14.26 -7.21 -13.31
N VAL A 32 14.71 -8.30 -13.96
CA VAL A 32 15.71 -9.21 -13.37
C VAL A 32 17.04 -8.52 -13.13
N ARG A 33 17.58 -7.78 -14.11
CA ARG A 33 18.83 -7.03 -13.93
C ARG A 33 18.71 -6.01 -12.80
N THR A 34 17.56 -5.35 -12.69
CA THR A 34 17.29 -4.42 -11.59
C THR A 34 17.32 -5.12 -10.24
N GLY A 35 16.64 -6.26 -10.11
CA GLY A 35 16.66 -7.06 -8.88
C GLY A 35 18.08 -7.49 -8.47
N LEU A 36 18.91 -7.94 -9.42
CA LEU A 36 20.30 -8.31 -9.17
C LEU A 36 21.13 -7.11 -8.69
N ARG A 37 20.96 -5.93 -9.31
CA ARG A 37 21.65 -4.70 -8.89
C ARG A 37 21.23 -4.26 -7.50
N MET A 38 19.94 -4.32 -7.18
CA MET A 38 19.43 -4.00 -5.84
C MET A 38 20.01 -4.94 -4.78
N GLN A 39 20.21 -6.21 -5.10
CA GLN A 39 20.86 -7.18 -4.21
C GLN A 39 22.32 -6.86 -3.97
N ARG A 40 23.07 -6.53 -5.02
CA ARG A 40 24.47 -6.06 -4.88
C ARG A 40 24.54 -4.78 -4.06
N ALA A 41 23.63 -3.83 -4.28
CA ALA A 41 23.56 -2.60 -3.50
C ALA A 41 23.29 -2.88 -2.01
N MET A 42 22.45 -3.88 -1.69
CA MET A 42 22.13 -4.27 -0.32
C MET A 42 23.35 -4.79 0.47
N ALA A 43 24.41 -5.24 -0.20
CA ALA A 43 25.65 -5.65 0.45
C ALA A 43 26.27 -4.52 1.32
N HIS A 44 26.09 -3.26 0.93
CA HIS A 44 26.57 -2.09 1.70
C HIS A 44 25.84 -1.90 3.03
N PHE A 45 24.67 -2.52 3.20
CA PHE A 45 23.80 -2.36 4.37
C PHE A 45 23.75 -3.61 5.25
N GLN A 46 24.63 -4.59 5.02
CA GLN A 46 24.66 -5.83 5.81
C GLN A 46 25.17 -5.62 7.24
N ASN A 47 25.92 -4.54 7.51
CA ASN A 47 26.47 -4.23 8.83
C ASN A 47 26.20 -2.77 9.20
N ILE A 48 24.96 -2.47 9.59
CA ILE A 48 24.61 -1.15 10.12
C ILE A 48 24.83 -1.15 11.62
N GLU A 49 25.85 -0.43 12.07
CA GLU A 49 26.10 -0.22 13.49
C GLU A 49 25.15 0.83 14.05
N THR A 50 24.48 0.49 15.14
CA THR A 50 23.63 1.42 15.88
C THR A 50 23.96 1.35 17.37
N PRO A 51 23.56 2.36 18.17
CA PRO A 51 23.70 2.29 19.63
C PRO A 51 23.01 1.09 20.29
N GLN A 52 22.06 0.44 19.59
CA GLN A 52 21.28 -0.70 20.07
C GLN A 52 21.84 -2.05 19.60
N GLY A 53 22.93 -2.04 18.81
CA GLY A 53 23.56 -3.23 18.23
C GLY A 53 23.74 -3.12 16.72
N THR A 54 24.29 -4.18 16.13
CA THR A 54 24.47 -4.29 14.67
C THR A 54 23.21 -4.88 14.05
N PHE A 55 22.69 -4.22 13.03
CA PHE A 55 21.55 -4.69 12.24
C PHE A 55 22.01 -5.00 10.82
N SER A 56 21.54 -6.14 10.30
CA SER A 56 21.77 -6.52 8.91
C SER A 56 20.50 -6.33 8.10
N LEU A 57 20.56 -5.50 7.06
CA LEU A 57 19.49 -5.43 6.07
C LEU A 57 19.72 -6.48 4.99
N ALA A 58 18.66 -7.17 4.63
CA ALA A 58 18.68 -8.16 3.59
C ALA A 58 17.39 -8.06 2.77
N MET A 59 17.48 -8.42 1.49
CA MET A 59 16.40 -8.24 0.53
C MET A 59 16.06 -9.55 -0.16
N ARG A 60 14.77 -9.75 -0.41
CA ARG A 60 14.24 -10.72 -1.36
C ARG A 60 13.62 -9.96 -2.52
N ALA A 61 13.70 -10.51 -3.72
CA ALA A 61 13.07 -9.93 -4.90
C ALA A 61 12.26 -11.02 -5.60
N GLY A 62 10.99 -10.74 -5.83
CA GLY A 62 10.07 -11.60 -6.59
C GLY A 62 9.62 -10.91 -7.86
N ILE A 63 9.69 -11.61 -8.99
CA ILE A 63 9.35 -11.07 -10.30
C ILE A 63 8.33 -11.99 -10.97
N HIS A 64 7.28 -11.36 -11.50
CA HIS A 64 6.27 -12.01 -12.32
C HIS A 64 5.97 -11.13 -13.54
N ALA A 65 5.62 -11.76 -14.66
CA ALA A 65 5.25 -11.08 -15.89
C ALA A 65 3.86 -11.53 -16.34
N GLY A 66 2.97 -10.58 -16.55
CA GLY A 66 1.56 -10.86 -16.85
C GLY A 66 0.76 -9.58 -17.11
N SER A 67 -0.48 -9.74 -17.55
CA SER A 67 -1.41 -8.62 -17.72
C SER A 67 -2.03 -8.20 -16.40
N TYR A 68 -2.29 -6.92 -16.25
CA TYR A 68 -3.03 -6.35 -15.12
C TYR A 68 -3.81 -5.14 -15.61
N LEU A 69 -4.82 -4.73 -14.85
CA LEU A 69 -5.62 -3.55 -15.12
C LEU A 69 -5.12 -2.41 -14.25
N ALA A 70 -4.60 -1.34 -14.84
CA ALA A 70 -4.32 -0.11 -14.11
C ALA A 70 -5.54 0.82 -14.17
N ALA A 71 -5.95 1.37 -13.02
CA ALA A 71 -7.08 2.29 -12.93
C ALA A 71 -6.84 3.38 -11.89
N ASP A 72 -7.29 4.59 -12.20
CA ASP A 72 -7.37 5.67 -11.23
C ASP A 72 -8.78 5.71 -10.61
N LEU A 73 -8.85 5.46 -9.31
CA LEU A 73 -10.10 5.31 -8.57
C LEU A 73 -10.32 6.45 -7.59
N GLY A 74 -11.57 6.83 -7.37
CA GLY A 74 -11.99 7.78 -6.34
C GLY A 74 -12.74 8.98 -6.90
N THR A 75 -12.58 10.11 -6.22
CA THR A 75 -13.26 11.38 -6.55
C THR A 75 -12.26 12.40 -7.08
N PRO A 76 -12.69 13.48 -7.75
CA PRO A 76 -11.79 14.57 -8.16
C PRO A 76 -11.00 15.22 -7.01
N ARG A 77 -11.41 15.00 -5.75
CA ARG A 77 -10.73 15.50 -4.55
C ARG A 77 -9.84 14.45 -3.88
N ARG A 78 -10.00 13.17 -4.22
CA ARG A 78 -9.23 12.07 -3.67
C ARG A 78 -9.18 10.93 -4.68
N MET A 79 -8.04 10.78 -5.34
CA MET A 79 -7.75 9.72 -6.29
C MET A 79 -6.72 8.75 -5.71
N ALA A 80 -6.75 7.50 -6.18
CA ALA A 80 -5.77 6.47 -5.92
C ALA A 80 -5.48 5.72 -7.23
N HIS A 81 -4.20 5.55 -7.55
CA HIS A 81 -3.78 4.72 -8.67
C HIS A 81 -3.67 3.27 -8.20
N VAL A 82 -4.33 2.34 -8.89
CA VAL A 82 -4.39 0.94 -8.47
C VAL A 82 -4.16 -0.01 -9.68
N LEU A 83 -3.34 -1.06 -9.49
CA LEU A 83 -3.08 -2.22 -10.38
C LEU A 83 -3.87 -3.54 -10.12
N LEU A 84 -5.06 -3.73 -10.69
CA LEU A 84 -5.93 -4.89 -10.43
C LEU A 84 -5.52 -6.16 -11.20
N GLY A 85 -5.82 -7.32 -10.59
CA GLY A 85 -5.58 -8.65 -11.15
C GLY A 85 -4.49 -9.46 -10.43
N ARG A 86 -4.34 -10.73 -10.81
CA ARG A 86 -3.41 -11.69 -10.17
C ARG A 86 -1.94 -11.37 -10.37
N THR A 87 -1.56 -10.55 -11.34
CA THR A 87 -0.14 -10.31 -11.66
C THR A 87 0.64 -9.77 -10.45
N VAL A 88 0.08 -8.80 -9.71
CA VAL A 88 0.73 -8.26 -8.50
C VAL A 88 0.77 -9.32 -7.39
N GLN A 89 -0.30 -10.10 -7.21
CA GLN A 89 -0.33 -11.21 -6.25
C GLN A 89 0.76 -12.24 -6.56
N ARG A 90 0.95 -12.60 -7.83
CA ARG A 90 1.95 -13.58 -8.26
C ARG A 90 3.37 -13.07 -8.05
N ALA A 91 3.62 -11.77 -8.26
CA ALA A 91 4.90 -11.14 -7.92
C ALA A 91 5.18 -11.20 -6.40
N LYS A 92 4.18 -10.87 -5.57
CA LYS A 92 4.29 -10.98 -4.10
C LYS A 92 4.53 -12.43 -3.63
N LYS A 93 3.84 -13.40 -4.23
CA LYS A 93 4.09 -14.82 -3.93
C LYS A 93 5.51 -15.23 -4.31
N ALA A 94 6.00 -14.82 -5.49
CA ALA A 94 7.38 -15.08 -5.90
C ALA A 94 8.41 -14.53 -4.90
N GLU A 95 8.17 -13.33 -4.35
CA GLU A 95 9.01 -12.75 -3.30
C GLU A 95 9.00 -13.61 -2.03
N SER A 96 7.82 -14.05 -1.60
CA SER A 96 7.66 -14.84 -0.38
C SER A 96 8.36 -16.21 -0.43
N PHE A 97 8.43 -16.83 -1.63
CA PHE A 97 9.21 -18.04 -1.91
C PHE A 97 10.67 -17.77 -2.30
N GLY A 98 11.04 -16.49 -2.40
CA GLY A 98 12.40 -16.08 -2.70
C GLY A 98 13.35 -16.37 -1.55
N GLN A 99 14.62 -16.52 -1.90
CA GLN A 99 15.71 -16.62 -0.94
C GLN A 99 16.33 -15.23 -0.72
N VAL A 100 16.79 -14.97 0.50
CA VAL A 100 17.48 -13.72 0.83
C VAL A 100 18.72 -13.58 -0.04
N GLY A 101 18.88 -12.44 -0.70
CA GLY A 101 19.99 -12.18 -1.61
C GLY A 101 19.89 -12.88 -2.97
N ARG A 102 18.72 -13.43 -3.34
CA ARG A 102 18.47 -14.06 -4.64
C ARG A 102 17.22 -13.51 -5.30
N VAL A 103 17.24 -13.35 -6.62
CA VAL A 103 16.05 -12.93 -7.39
C VAL A 103 15.23 -14.18 -7.73
N CYS A 104 13.96 -14.17 -7.35
CA CYS A 104 13.00 -15.23 -7.62
C CYS A 104 12.07 -14.81 -8.75
N VAL A 105 11.85 -15.70 -9.71
CA VAL A 105 10.94 -15.52 -10.85
C VAL A 105 9.87 -16.60 -10.83
N THR A 106 8.65 -16.28 -11.27
CA THR A 106 7.67 -17.33 -11.61
C THR A 106 8.06 -18.00 -12.93
N GLN A 107 7.46 -19.15 -13.22
CA GLN A 107 7.61 -19.82 -14.51
C GLN A 107 7.36 -18.88 -15.70
N GLU A 108 6.26 -18.12 -15.70
CA GLU A 108 5.90 -17.22 -16.81
C GLU A 108 6.92 -16.10 -17.01
N ALA A 109 7.51 -15.57 -15.93
CA ALA A 109 8.59 -14.61 -16.04
C ALA A 109 9.85 -15.29 -16.59
N GLY A 110 10.19 -16.50 -16.10
CA GLY A 110 11.33 -17.28 -16.59
C GLY A 110 11.25 -17.60 -18.08
N ASP A 111 10.07 -17.96 -18.59
CA ASP A 111 9.84 -18.28 -20.00
C ASP A 111 10.08 -17.06 -20.92
N ARG A 112 9.89 -15.84 -20.41
CA ARG A 112 10.16 -14.57 -21.11
C ARG A 112 11.62 -14.13 -21.06
N LEU A 113 12.48 -14.81 -20.30
CA LEU A 113 13.91 -14.45 -20.23
C LEU A 113 14.71 -14.94 -21.43
N HIS A 114 14.11 -15.72 -22.34
CA HIS A 114 14.70 -16.17 -23.61
C HIS A 114 16.12 -16.76 -23.50
N GLY A 115 16.45 -17.38 -22.37
CA GLY A 115 17.78 -17.96 -22.11
C GLY A 115 18.90 -16.96 -21.78
N LEU A 116 18.58 -15.67 -21.60
CA LEU A 116 19.55 -14.63 -21.23
C LEU A 116 20.10 -14.79 -19.80
N PHE A 117 19.42 -15.57 -18.95
CA PHE A 117 19.75 -15.77 -17.55
C PHE A 117 19.84 -17.26 -17.23
N HIS A 118 20.70 -17.61 -16.27
CA HIS A 118 20.73 -18.95 -15.71
C HIS A 118 19.68 -19.04 -14.60
N VAL A 119 18.77 -20.01 -14.74
CA VAL A 119 17.58 -20.15 -13.91
C VAL A 119 17.63 -21.51 -13.22
N GLU A 120 17.62 -21.49 -11.89
CA GLU A 120 17.68 -22.68 -11.04
C GLU A 120 16.29 -22.98 -10.45
N PRO A 121 15.76 -24.22 -10.57
CA PRO A 121 14.52 -24.60 -9.90
C PRO A 121 14.63 -24.41 -8.38
N SER A 122 13.58 -23.87 -7.75
CA SER A 122 13.60 -23.60 -6.30
C SER A 122 12.41 -24.23 -5.55
N HIS A 123 11.21 -23.70 -5.77
CA HIS A 123 10.00 -24.12 -5.04
C HIS A 123 8.87 -24.38 -6.03
N ALA A 124 8.02 -25.36 -5.73
CA ALA A 124 6.79 -25.60 -6.46
C ALA A 124 5.66 -25.87 -5.45
N GLU A 125 4.63 -25.03 -5.44
CA GLU A 125 3.41 -25.31 -4.67
C GLU A 125 2.48 -26.25 -5.45
N SER A 126 2.49 -26.14 -6.78
CA SER A 126 1.66 -26.92 -7.71
C SER A 126 2.36 -27.07 -9.06
N GLU A 127 1.80 -27.86 -9.98
CA GLU A 127 2.30 -27.92 -11.36
C GLU A 127 2.24 -26.56 -12.07
N ARG A 128 1.35 -25.66 -11.66
CA ARG A 128 1.19 -24.31 -12.27
C ARG A 128 1.96 -23.22 -11.53
N ASP A 129 2.27 -23.43 -10.25
CA ASP A 129 2.96 -22.46 -9.39
C ASP A 129 4.39 -22.92 -9.12
N ARG A 130 5.21 -22.85 -10.18
CA ARG A 130 6.65 -23.12 -10.12
C ARG A 130 7.43 -21.82 -10.03
N TYR A 131 8.44 -21.82 -9.17
CA TYR A 131 9.32 -20.70 -8.90
C TYR A 131 10.77 -21.12 -9.13
N ALA A 132 11.55 -20.18 -9.65
CA ALA A 132 12.95 -20.39 -9.93
C ALA A 132 13.80 -19.20 -9.47
N LEU A 133 15.07 -19.46 -9.18
CA LEU A 133 16.02 -18.45 -8.75
C LEU A 133 16.95 -18.11 -9.89
N ILE A 134 17.21 -16.82 -10.05
CA ILE A 134 18.22 -16.34 -11.00
C ILE A 134 19.59 -16.48 -10.36
N GLN A 135 20.54 -17.01 -11.13
CA GLN A 135 21.95 -17.02 -10.78
C GLN A 135 22.59 -15.71 -11.25
N ASP A 136 23.26 -15.00 -10.34
CA ASP A 136 24.02 -13.81 -10.70
C ASP A 136 25.38 -14.21 -11.29
N ASN A 137 25.46 -14.27 -12.62
CA ASN A 137 26.67 -14.60 -13.39
C ASN A 137 27.21 -13.42 -14.21
N PHE A 138 26.69 -12.20 -13.98
CA PHE A 138 27.09 -11.02 -14.74
C PHE A 138 28.33 -10.35 -14.13
N SER A 139 29.23 -9.80 -14.96
CA SER A 139 30.23 -8.85 -14.47
C SER A 139 29.56 -7.54 -14.01
N ALA A 140 30.27 -6.70 -13.25
CA ALA A 140 29.76 -5.37 -12.89
C ALA A 140 29.42 -4.52 -14.12
N GLU A 141 30.28 -4.58 -15.15
CA GLU A 141 30.10 -3.88 -16.42
C GLU A 141 28.91 -4.43 -17.23
N ALA A 142 28.73 -5.76 -17.28
CA ALA A 142 27.64 -6.40 -18.02
C ALA A 142 26.28 -6.22 -17.33
N LEU A 143 26.28 -6.16 -16.00
CA LEU A 143 25.09 -5.77 -15.25
C LEU A 143 24.89 -4.25 -15.33
N GLY A 144 25.90 -3.44 -15.66
CA GLY A 144 25.85 -1.98 -15.68
C GLY A 144 25.95 -1.38 -14.27
N GLU A 145 26.81 -0.38 -14.10
CA GLU A 145 26.90 0.42 -12.88
C GLU A 145 25.85 1.53 -12.88
N TYR A 146 25.27 1.79 -11.71
CA TYR A 146 24.50 3.01 -11.47
C TYR A 146 25.12 3.78 -10.33
N ASP A 147 25.47 5.03 -10.63
CA ASP A 147 25.85 5.98 -9.61
C ASP A 147 24.57 6.41 -8.88
N ILE A 148 24.54 6.35 -7.55
CA ILE A 148 23.45 6.96 -6.76
C ILE A 148 23.64 8.48 -6.88
N SER A 149 23.28 9.02 -8.03
CA SER A 149 23.52 10.42 -8.34
C SER A 149 22.51 11.29 -7.59
N LEU A 150 22.86 11.69 -6.37
CA LEU A 150 22.11 12.64 -5.53
C LEU A 150 21.98 14.06 -6.15
N ASN A 151 22.51 14.26 -7.35
CA ASN A 151 22.57 15.55 -8.04
C ASN A 151 21.94 15.47 -9.44
N ARG A 152 20.62 15.35 -9.50
CA ARG A 152 19.90 15.86 -10.68
C ARG A 152 19.72 17.37 -10.57
N ARG A 153 20.22 18.07 -11.59
CA ARG A 153 20.12 19.53 -11.80
C ARG A 153 18.69 20.01 -11.56
N ARG A 154 18.57 21.17 -10.92
CA ARG A 154 17.32 21.94 -10.85
C ARG A 154 16.71 21.98 -12.24
N LEU A 155 15.44 21.56 -12.37
CA LEU A 155 14.59 22.07 -13.45
C LEU A 155 14.66 23.59 -13.33
N THR A 156 15.22 24.23 -14.37
CA THR A 156 15.17 25.68 -14.50
C THR A 156 13.70 26.06 -14.39
N SER A 157 13.37 26.84 -13.35
CA SER A 157 12.07 27.50 -13.25
C SER A 157 11.76 28.09 -14.63
N PRO A 158 10.55 27.90 -15.19
CA PRO A 158 10.21 28.60 -16.41
C PRO A 158 10.50 30.08 -16.15
N LEU A 159 11.41 30.65 -16.94
CA LEU A 159 11.69 32.06 -16.91
C LEU A 159 10.34 32.77 -17.04
N LEU A 160 10.00 33.67 -16.11
CA LEU A 160 8.84 34.56 -16.24
C LEU A 160 9.00 35.32 -17.57
N MET A 161 8.34 34.82 -18.61
CA MET A 161 8.44 35.37 -19.97
C MET A 161 7.60 36.65 -20.09
N ASP A 162 6.52 36.75 -19.31
CA ASP A 162 5.63 37.91 -19.23
C ASP A 162 5.47 38.35 -17.76
N ARG A 163 5.96 39.56 -17.44
CA ARG A 163 5.89 40.15 -16.09
C ARG A 163 4.68 41.06 -15.89
N SER A 164 3.76 41.12 -16.85
CA SER A 164 2.49 41.83 -16.67
C SER A 164 1.64 41.13 -15.59
N GLN A 165 0.72 41.88 -14.97
CA GLN A 165 -0.25 41.32 -14.02
C GLN A 165 -1.07 40.18 -14.67
N GLU A 166 -1.44 40.35 -15.94
CA GLU A 166 -2.20 39.37 -16.72
C GLU A 166 -1.37 38.12 -17.03
N GLY A 167 -0.09 38.30 -17.37
CA GLY A 167 0.88 37.22 -17.57
C GLY A 167 1.07 36.39 -16.30
N LEU A 168 1.25 37.06 -15.15
CA LEU A 168 1.41 36.40 -13.86
C LEU A 168 0.16 35.62 -13.43
N ILE A 169 -1.04 36.19 -13.58
CA ILE A 169 -2.31 35.49 -13.30
C ILE A 169 -2.43 34.23 -14.17
N ARG A 170 -2.07 34.32 -15.45
CA ARG A 170 -2.10 33.19 -16.38
C ARG A 170 -1.13 32.09 -15.97
N GLU A 171 0.10 32.45 -15.58
CA GLU A 171 1.08 31.48 -15.10
C GLU A 171 0.65 30.79 -13.81
N ILE A 172 0.08 31.54 -12.84
CA ILE A 172 -0.49 30.97 -11.62
C ILE A 172 -1.61 29.99 -11.97
N HIS A 173 -2.51 30.36 -12.88
CA HIS A 173 -3.59 29.48 -13.32
C HIS A 173 -3.05 28.21 -13.99
N HIS A 174 -2.04 28.30 -14.86
CA HIS A 174 -1.38 27.14 -15.46
C HIS A 174 -0.62 26.27 -14.45
N ALA A 175 -0.03 26.87 -13.41
CA ALA A 175 0.59 26.11 -12.32
C ALA A 175 -0.48 25.36 -11.52
N LEU A 176 -1.60 26.01 -11.17
CA LEU A 176 -2.71 25.39 -10.46
C LEU A 176 -3.33 24.23 -11.25
N LEU A 177 -3.57 24.40 -12.56
CA LEU A 177 -4.10 23.33 -13.43
C LEU A 177 -3.17 22.11 -13.51
N ARG A 178 -1.85 22.29 -13.30
CA ARG A 178 -0.88 21.19 -13.25
C ARG A 178 -0.79 20.52 -11.88
N VAL A 179 -0.89 21.30 -10.80
CA VAL A 179 -0.72 20.80 -9.43
C VAL A 179 -2.01 20.18 -8.88
N GLN A 180 -3.17 20.75 -9.19
CA GLN A 180 -4.45 20.32 -8.62
C GLN A 180 -4.79 18.84 -8.89
N PRO A 181 -4.60 18.28 -10.11
CA PRO A 181 -4.80 16.86 -10.34
C PRO A 181 -3.87 16.00 -9.48
N LEU A 182 -2.60 16.39 -9.34
CA LEU A 182 -1.61 15.67 -8.53
C LEU A 182 -1.95 15.70 -7.03
N ALA A 183 -2.45 16.83 -6.54
CA ALA A 183 -2.87 16.99 -5.15
C ALA A 183 -3.99 16.01 -4.76
N SER A 184 -4.83 15.58 -5.71
CA SER A 184 -5.89 14.60 -5.45
C SER A 184 -5.35 13.21 -5.05
N TYR A 185 -4.10 12.89 -5.39
CA TYR A 185 -3.43 11.64 -4.99
C TYR A 185 -2.84 11.67 -3.59
N LEU A 186 -2.86 12.82 -2.91
CA LEU A 186 -2.39 12.98 -1.54
C LEU A 186 -3.56 13.08 -0.55
N PRO A 187 -3.50 12.43 0.62
CA PRO A 187 -4.39 12.72 1.72
C PRO A 187 -4.32 14.22 2.10
N SER A 188 -5.47 14.84 2.36
CA SER A 188 -5.53 16.29 2.65
C SER A 188 -4.70 16.68 3.86
N SER A 189 -4.65 15.84 4.90
CA SER A 189 -3.82 16.09 6.08
C SER A 189 -2.32 16.12 5.77
N ILE A 190 -1.86 15.33 4.79
CA ILE A 190 -0.47 15.37 4.34
C ILE A 190 -0.24 16.61 3.50
N LEU A 191 -1.19 16.96 2.62
CA LEU A 191 -1.12 18.18 1.83
C LEU A 191 -1.04 19.42 2.72
N ASP A 192 -1.83 19.50 3.79
CA ASP A 192 -1.82 20.60 4.76
C ASP A 192 -0.43 20.73 5.40
N VAL A 193 0.15 19.62 5.87
CA VAL A 193 1.50 19.62 6.47
C VAL A 193 2.57 19.99 5.44
N LEU A 194 2.46 19.52 4.20
CA LEU A 194 3.40 19.89 3.13
C LEU A 194 3.33 21.39 2.79
N VAL A 195 2.14 21.99 2.86
CA VAL A 195 1.94 23.43 2.67
C VAL A 195 2.49 24.23 3.85
N GLU A 196 2.25 23.79 5.08
CA GLU A 196 2.79 24.42 6.29
C GLU A 196 4.33 24.32 6.36
N ALA A 197 4.88 23.16 6.01
CA ALA A 197 6.32 22.88 5.97
C ALA A 197 6.97 23.26 4.63
N ALA A 198 6.30 24.02 3.76
CA ALA A 198 6.78 24.31 2.40
C ALA A 198 8.17 24.99 2.37
N ALA A 199 8.52 25.74 3.43
CA ALA A 199 9.84 26.34 3.60
C ALA A 199 10.94 25.29 3.83
N GLU A 200 10.63 24.21 4.56
CA GLU A 200 11.55 23.14 4.94
C GLU A 200 11.55 21.98 3.93
N ARG A 201 10.49 21.86 3.11
CA ARG A 201 10.32 20.84 2.04
C ARG A 201 10.43 19.39 2.55
N GLN A 202 10.06 19.18 3.80
CA GLN A 202 10.02 17.87 4.44
C GLN A 202 8.99 17.89 5.58
N VAL A 203 8.24 16.80 5.73
CA VAL A 203 7.51 16.52 6.97
C VAL A 203 8.52 15.95 7.98
N PRO A 204 8.72 16.59 9.16
CA PRO A 204 9.66 16.11 10.15
C PRO A 204 9.25 14.71 10.65
N PRO A 205 10.20 13.79 10.88
CA PRO A 205 9.92 12.50 11.49
C PRO A 205 9.34 12.64 12.91
N ASP A 206 8.37 11.79 13.27
CA ASP A 206 7.74 11.75 14.61
C ASP A 206 7.47 10.30 15.06
N PHE A 207 7.20 10.12 16.36
CA PHE A 207 6.80 8.85 16.97
C PHE A 207 5.39 8.89 17.58
N PRO A 208 4.33 9.08 16.77
CA PRO A 208 2.97 9.12 17.29
C PRO A 208 2.49 7.76 17.79
N THR A 209 1.39 7.78 18.55
CA THR A 209 0.70 6.58 19.04
C THR A 209 -0.69 6.45 18.40
N PRO A 210 -0.79 6.20 17.09
CA PRO A 210 -2.07 6.15 16.40
C PRO A 210 -2.86 4.87 16.69
N THR A 211 -4.14 4.91 16.34
CA THR A 211 -4.91 3.69 16.04
C THR A 211 -4.89 3.44 14.54
N VAL A 212 -4.39 2.28 14.13
CA VAL A 212 -4.24 1.83 12.76
C VAL A 212 -5.37 0.86 12.41
N VAL A 213 -5.99 1.07 11.26
CA VAL A 213 -7.04 0.22 10.68
C VAL A 213 -6.56 -0.22 9.31
N PHE A 214 -6.45 -1.54 9.13
CA PHE A 214 -6.28 -2.16 7.82
C PHE A 214 -7.60 -2.73 7.36
N VAL A 215 -8.05 -2.33 6.17
CA VAL A 215 -9.26 -2.87 5.54
C VAL A 215 -8.84 -3.61 4.28
N ASN A 216 -9.07 -4.92 4.22
CA ASN A 216 -8.98 -5.68 2.99
C ASN A 216 -10.36 -5.69 2.32
N LEU A 217 -10.48 -5.13 1.12
CA LEU A 217 -11.67 -5.24 0.28
C LEU A 217 -11.48 -6.35 -0.75
N MET A 218 -12.34 -7.37 -0.71
CA MET A 218 -12.29 -8.53 -1.61
C MET A 218 -13.39 -8.43 -2.67
N GLY A 219 -13.12 -9.02 -3.84
CA GLY A 219 -14.05 -9.14 -4.96
C GLY A 219 -13.59 -8.34 -6.17
N PHE A 220 -13.21 -7.06 -5.99
CA PHE A 220 -12.82 -6.21 -7.13
C PHE A 220 -11.54 -6.69 -7.83
N PRO A 221 -10.41 -6.93 -7.12
CA PRO A 221 -9.18 -7.34 -7.80
C PRO A 221 -9.31 -8.71 -8.47
N GLU A 222 -10.05 -9.64 -7.85
CA GLU A 222 -10.29 -10.98 -8.39
C GLU A 222 -11.18 -10.93 -9.64
N ALA A 223 -12.14 -10.02 -9.69
CA ALA A 223 -12.99 -9.83 -10.85
C ALA A 223 -12.21 -9.31 -12.06
N ALA A 224 -11.15 -8.52 -11.86
CA ALA A 224 -10.37 -7.94 -12.94
C ALA A 224 -9.67 -9.00 -13.82
N ASP A 225 -9.34 -10.17 -13.26
CA ASP A 225 -8.69 -11.26 -14.00
C ASP A 225 -9.57 -11.91 -15.07
N GLY A 226 -10.89 -11.90 -14.86
CA GLY A 226 -11.89 -12.47 -15.76
C GLY A 226 -12.73 -11.43 -16.48
N ALA A 227 -12.45 -10.14 -16.25
CA ALA A 227 -13.21 -9.04 -16.82
C ALA A 227 -13.00 -8.95 -18.33
N SER A 228 -14.10 -8.91 -19.08
CA SER A 228 -14.06 -8.48 -20.48
C SER A 228 -13.92 -6.96 -20.57
N PRO A 229 -13.50 -6.39 -21.72
CA PRO A 229 -13.47 -4.94 -21.90
C PRO A 229 -14.80 -4.23 -21.61
N GLU A 230 -15.93 -4.92 -21.77
CA GLU A 230 -17.27 -4.41 -21.50
C GLU A 230 -17.59 -4.33 -20.01
N ASP A 231 -16.97 -5.20 -19.17
CA ASP A 231 -17.18 -5.21 -17.72
C ASP A 231 -16.33 -4.13 -17.00
N LEU A 232 -15.22 -3.71 -17.62
CA LEU A 232 -14.25 -2.78 -17.00
C LEU A 232 -14.86 -1.46 -16.49
N PRO A 233 -15.77 -0.78 -17.22
CA PRO A 233 -16.37 0.46 -16.74
C PRO A 233 -17.21 0.25 -15.47
N GLU A 234 -17.98 -0.84 -15.39
CA GLU A 234 -18.83 -1.15 -14.23
C GLU A 234 -17.98 -1.52 -13.01
N LEU A 235 -16.94 -2.33 -13.22
CA LEU A 235 -15.98 -2.71 -12.18
C LEU A 235 -15.26 -1.48 -11.60
N THR A 236 -14.73 -0.63 -12.48
CA THR A 236 -14.00 0.60 -12.11
C THR A 236 -14.91 1.58 -11.39
N THR A 237 -16.13 1.81 -11.90
CA THR A 237 -17.11 2.72 -11.29
C THR A 237 -17.53 2.24 -9.90
N SER A 238 -17.79 0.95 -9.76
CA SER A 238 -18.22 0.36 -8.49
C SER A 238 -17.10 0.37 -7.45
N PHE A 239 -15.86 0.08 -7.85
CA PHE A 239 -14.72 0.17 -6.93
C PHE A 239 -14.43 1.63 -6.55
N SER A 240 -14.46 2.55 -7.52
CA SER A 240 -14.32 3.99 -7.27
C SER A 240 -15.36 4.49 -6.26
N LYS A 241 -16.62 4.05 -6.39
CA LYS A 241 -17.70 4.38 -5.44
C LYS A 241 -17.45 3.81 -4.05
N ALA A 242 -17.03 2.55 -3.93
CA ALA A 242 -16.69 1.93 -2.65
C ALA A 242 -15.57 2.72 -1.94
N LEU A 243 -14.50 3.03 -2.67
CA LEU A 243 -13.36 3.79 -2.13
C LEU A 243 -13.77 5.19 -1.71
N ALA A 244 -14.59 5.88 -2.50
CA ALA A 244 -15.10 7.21 -2.16
C ALA A 244 -15.96 7.22 -0.88
N LEU A 245 -16.82 6.21 -0.70
CA LEU A 245 -17.65 6.07 0.51
C LEU A 245 -16.78 5.80 1.75
N ILE A 246 -15.77 4.93 1.62
CA ILE A 246 -14.83 4.63 2.72
C ILE A 246 -13.99 5.86 3.08
N ASP A 247 -13.47 6.60 2.09
CA ASP A 247 -12.72 7.84 2.32
C ASP A 247 -13.61 8.91 3.00
N ALA A 248 -14.86 9.05 2.57
CA ALA A 248 -15.82 9.97 3.19
C ALA A 248 -16.11 9.58 4.65
N ALA A 249 -16.36 8.30 4.92
CA ALA A 249 -16.58 7.79 6.28
C ALA A 249 -15.34 7.98 7.17
N THR A 250 -14.15 7.78 6.59
CA THR A 250 -12.86 7.99 7.27
C THR A 250 -12.69 9.45 7.68
N LYS A 251 -12.88 10.38 6.75
CA LYS A 251 -12.80 11.82 6.99
C LYS A 251 -13.82 12.30 8.02
N ALA A 252 -15.06 11.81 7.94
CA ALA A 252 -16.12 12.17 8.89
C ALA A 252 -15.79 11.79 10.34
N LYS A 253 -14.91 10.78 10.54
CA LYS A 253 -14.45 10.34 11.86
C LYS A 253 -13.08 10.90 12.24
N GLY A 254 -12.50 11.78 11.41
CA GLY A 254 -11.19 12.39 11.65
C GLY A 254 -10.00 11.44 11.39
N GLY A 255 -10.23 10.35 10.67
CA GLY A 255 -9.17 9.45 10.21
C GLY A 255 -8.53 9.93 8.92
N VAL A 256 -7.41 9.31 8.56
CA VAL A 256 -6.71 9.57 7.30
C VAL A 256 -6.59 8.27 6.53
N LEU A 257 -7.20 8.21 5.34
CA LEU A 257 -6.97 7.14 4.37
C LEU A 257 -5.66 7.44 3.66
N GLN A 258 -4.61 6.75 4.07
CA GLN A 258 -3.26 6.98 3.57
C GLN A 258 -3.12 6.50 2.13
N LYS A 259 -3.40 5.21 1.91
CA LYS A 259 -3.21 4.57 0.61
C LYS A 259 -4.07 3.33 0.46
N VAL A 260 -4.29 2.99 -0.81
CA VAL A 260 -4.85 1.71 -1.27
C VAL A 260 -3.70 0.95 -1.90
N THR A 261 -3.49 -0.27 -1.43
CA THR A 261 -2.36 -1.12 -1.82
C THR A 261 -2.89 -2.49 -2.21
N TYR A 262 -2.07 -3.25 -2.90
CA TYR A 262 -2.44 -4.60 -3.30
C TYR A 262 -2.22 -5.59 -2.18
N HIS A 263 -3.16 -6.51 -1.95
CA HIS A 263 -2.95 -7.64 -1.05
C HIS A 263 -2.88 -8.95 -1.83
N ALA A 264 -2.53 -10.05 -1.15
CA ALA A 264 -2.54 -11.36 -1.76
C ALA A 264 -3.95 -11.80 -2.20
N ILE A 265 -5.00 -11.26 -1.56
CA ILE A 265 -6.41 -11.40 -1.90
C ILE A 265 -7.02 -10.04 -1.57
N GLY A 266 -7.77 -9.43 -2.48
CA GLY A 266 -8.33 -8.09 -2.29
C GLY A 266 -7.34 -6.92 -2.34
N SER A 267 -7.84 -5.75 -1.98
CA SER A 267 -7.11 -4.48 -1.88
C SER A 267 -7.03 -4.03 -0.42
N ASP A 268 -5.83 -3.75 0.07
CA ASP A 268 -5.61 -3.26 1.42
C ASP A 268 -5.70 -1.73 1.45
N ILE A 269 -6.52 -1.21 2.34
CA ILE A 269 -6.63 0.21 2.62
C ILE A 269 -6.04 0.45 4.01
N LEU A 270 -4.99 1.27 4.06
CA LEU A 270 -4.36 1.69 5.31
C LEU A 270 -4.98 3.01 5.76
N ILE A 271 -5.59 2.97 6.94
CA ILE A 271 -6.22 4.11 7.59
C ILE A 271 -5.62 4.26 8.99
N TYR A 272 -5.40 5.50 9.40
CA TYR A 272 -4.94 5.78 10.76
C TYR A 272 -5.64 6.98 11.39
N PHE A 273 -5.66 6.98 12.72
CA PHE A 273 -6.17 8.05 13.57
C PHE A 273 -5.06 8.46 14.53
N GLY A 274 -4.88 9.77 14.75
CA GLY A 274 -3.93 10.25 15.77
C GLY A 274 -2.49 10.53 15.32
N VAL A 275 -2.17 10.46 14.02
CA VAL A 275 -0.82 10.83 13.52
C VAL A 275 -0.63 12.35 13.53
N PHE A 276 -1.46 13.09 12.79
CA PHE A 276 -1.34 14.56 12.70
C PHE A 276 -2.18 15.30 13.75
N ARG A 277 -3.30 14.71 14.18
CA ARG A 277 -4.19 15.26 15.20
C ARG A 277 -4.66 14.14 16.10
N ARG A 278 -4.19 14.14 17.36
CA ARG A 278 -4.55 13.15 18.37
C ARG A 278 -5.88 13.48 19.02
N HIS A 279 -6.70 12.47 19.25
CA HIS A 279 -7.89 12.58 20.07
C HIS A 279 -7.96 11.41 21.05
N ARG A 280 -8.52 11.67 22.23
CA ARG A 280 -8.68 10.64 23.27
C ARG A 280 -9.52 9.44 22.79
N GLU A 281 -10.40 9.67 21.82
CA GLU A 281 -11.36 8.69 21.30
C GLU A 281 -10.91 8.05 19.98
N ASP A 282 -9.62 8.13 19.60
CA ASP A 282 -9.11 7.59 18.34
C ASP A 282 -9.48 6.11 18.13
N ALA A 283 -9.39 5.28 19.17
CA ALA A 283 -9.79 3.87 19.11
C ALA A 283 -11.30 3.69 18.87
N VAL A 284 -12.13 4.49 19.53
CA VAL A 284 -13.60 4.48 19.35
C VAL A 284 -13.96 4.90 17.93
N ARG A 285 -13.33 5.96 17.41
CA ARG A 285 -13.54 6.45 16.04
C ARG A 285 -13.10 5.43 14.99
N ALA A 286 -11.99 4.74 15.22
CA ALA A 286 -11.53 3.63 14.39
C ALA A 286 -12.51 2.44 14.39
N ALA A 287 -13.02 2.03 15.56
CA ALA A 287 -14.02 0.97 15.66
C ALA A 287 -15.34 1.35 14.96
N SER A 288 -15.82 2.58 15.15
CA SER A 288 -16.98 3.09 14.41
C SER A 288 -16.75 3.14 12.91
N LEU A 289 -15.53 3.43 12.44
CA LEU A 289 -15.19 3.39 11.02
C LEU A 289 -15.29 1.95 10.49
N ALA A 290 -14.75 0.97 11.21
CA ALA A 290 -14.78 -0.41 10.79
C ALA A 290 -16.22 -0.94 10.61
N LEU A 291 -17.14 -0.59 11.52
CA LEU A 291 -18.56 -0.90 11.36
C LEU A 291 -19.19 -0.16 10.17
N ALA A 292 -18.83 1.10 9.93
CA ALA A 292 -19.31 1.84 8.75
C ALA A 292 -18.82 1.21 7.43
N VAL A 293 -17.58 0.71 7.38
CA VAL A 293 -17.04 -0.01 6.22
C VAL A 293 -17.83 -1.28 5.94
N ARG A 294 -18.15 -2.07 6.99
CA ARG A 294 -19.07 -3.21 6.86
C ARG A 294 -20.38 -2.79 6.22
N ASP A 295 -21.00 -1.75 6.76
CA ASP A 295 -22.32 -1.31 6.30
C ASP A 295 -22.25 -0.80 4.84
N ILE A 296 -21.17 -0.11 4.45
CA ILE A 296 -20.91 0.29 3.07
C ILE A 296 -20.80 -0.92 2.15
N VAL A 297 -19.99 -1.92 2.49
CA VAL A 297 -19.77 -3.10 1.63
C VAL A 297 -21.05 -3.93 1.49
N THR A 298 -21.81 -4.09 2.57
CA THR A 298 -23.07 -4.86 2.57
C THR A 298 -24.22 -4.16 1.82
N GLN A 299 -24.22 -2.82 1.76
CA GLN A 299 -25.26 -2.05 1.07
C GLN A 299 -24.88 -1.64 -0.35
N LEU A 300 -23.62 -1.81 -0.75
CA LEU A 300 -23.18 -1.48 -2.10
C LEU A 300 -23.85 -2.45 -3.08
N PRO A 301 -24.56 -1.95 -4.12
CA PRO A 301 -25.07 -2.82 -5.16
C PRO A 301 -23.92 -3.60 -5.79
N PRO A 302 -24.00 -4.94 -5.88
CA PRO A 302 -22.92 -5.72 -6.46
C PRO A 302 -22.81 -5.36 -7.95
N PRO A 303 -21.60 -5.05 -8.47
CA PRO A 303 -21.42 -4.92 -9.90
C PRO A 303 -21.67 -6.28 -10.56
N HIS A 304 -22.14 -6.27 -11.79
CA HIS A 304 -22.29 -7.47 -12.59
C HIS A 304 -21.02 -7.70 -13.41
N MET A 305 -20.55 -8.94 -13.40
CA MET A 305 -19.41 -9.41 -14.19
C MET A 305 -19.90 -10.56 -15.06
N ALA A 306 -19.82 -10.41 -16.38
CA ALA A 306 -20.35 -11.39 -17.33
C ALA A 306 -21.81 -11.83 -17.00
N GLY A 307 -22.64 -10.88 -16.58
CA GLY A 307 -24.05 -11.10 -16.22
C GLY A 307 -24.31 -11.69 -14.82
N ASN A 308 -23.28 -11.94 -14.00
CA ASN A 308 -23.44 -12.45 -12.64
C ASN A 308 -23.05 -11.40 -11.59
N PRO A 309 -23.76 -11.30 -10.45
CA PRO A 309 -23.42 -10.36 -9.39
C PRO A 309 -22.08 -10.74 -8.74
N LEU A 310 -21.19 -9.77 -8.63
CA LEU A 310 -19.92 -9.91 -7.93
C LEU A 310 -20.15 -9.89 -6.41
N MET A 311 -19.64 -10.91 -5.73
CA MET A 311 -19.67 -10.96 -4.27
C MET A 311 -18.53 -10.11 -3.70
N LEU A 312 -18.90 -9.04 -3.01
CA LEU A 312 -17.97 -8.17 -2.28
C LEU A 312 -17.92 -8.58 -0.82
N ASP A 313 -16.72 -8.53 -0.26
CA ASP A 313 -16.48 -8.90 1.13
C ASP A 313 -15.36 -8.04 1.72
N TYR A 314 -15.18 -8.11 3.03
CA TYR A 314 -14.15 -7.37 3.73
C TYR A 314 -13.50 -8.17 4.85
N ARG A 315 -12.29 -7.77 5.23
CA ARG A 315 -11.63 -8.15 6.49
C ARG A 315 -11.03 -6.90 7.09
N ILE A 316 -11.12 -6.74 8.41
CA ILE A 316 -10.55 -5.57 9.07
C ILE A 316 -9.67 -6.01 10.24
N GLY A 317 -8.51 -5.38 10.36
CA GLY A 317 -7.62 -5.51 11.51
C GLY A 317 -7.34 -4.15 12.13
N ILE A 318 -7.45 -4.05 13.45
CA ILE A 318 -7.24 -2.80 14.20
C ILE A 318 -6.21 -3.02 15.30
N ALA A 319 -5.20 -2.14 15.33
CA ALA A 319 -4.20 -2.12 16.40
C ALA A 319 -3.85 -0.68 16.76
N ALA A 320 -3.39 -0.45 17.99
CA ALA A 320 -2.91 0.85 18.44
C ALA A 320 -1.51 0.72 19.04
N GLY A 321 -0.72 1.79 18.99
CA GLY A 321 0.59 1.82 19.62
C GLY A 321 1.54 2.80 18.91
N SER A 322 2.79 2.88 19.38
CA SER A 322 3.79 3.78 18.81
C SER A 322 4.23 3.33 17.41
N VAL A 323 4.30 4.29 16.49
CA VAL A 323 4.81 4.11 15.12
C VAL A 323 5.82 5.19 14.81
N PHE A 324 6.75 4.92 13.91
CA PHE A 324 7.59 5.92 13.27
C PHE A 324 6.86 6.50 12.05
N ALA A 325 6.63 7.81 12.04
CA ALA A 325 5.96 8.52 10.96
C ALA A 325 6.95 9.46 10.27
N ALA A 326 7.22 9.28 8.97
CA ALA A 326 8.21 10.07 8.24
C ALA A 326 8.01 10.03 6.72
N GLU A 327 8.62 10.98 6.01
CA GLU A 327 8.85 10.82 4.56
C GLU A 327 9.96 9.79 4.30
N ILE A 328 9.65 8.79 3.48
CA ILE A 328 10.59 7.75 3.05
C ILE A 328 10.87 7.92 1.56
N GLY A 329 12.15 7.84 1.18
CA GLY A 329 12.59 7.87 -0.20
C GLY A 329 13.76 8.84 -0.42
N GLU A 330 14.00 9.18 -1.69
CA GLU A 330 15.14 10.02 -2.07
C GLU A 330 14.85 11.51 -1.84
N LEU A 331 15.76 12.23 -1.17
CA LEU A 331 15.61 13.65 -0.84
C LEU A 331 15.43 14.58 -2.06
N ARG A 332 15.67 14.13 -3.30
CA ARG A 332 15.36 14.91 -4.52
C ARG A 332 14.61 14.10 -5.57
N GLY A 333 14.16 12.91 -5.20
CA GLY A 333 13.45 11.98 -6.05
C GLY A 333 12.08 11.61 -5.49
N ARG A 334 11.67 10.36 -5.70
CA ARG A 334 10.40 9.84 -5.20
C ARG A 334 10.44 9.71 -3.68
N ARG A 335 9.46 10.33 -3.01
CA ARG A 335 9.21 10.17 -1.57
C ARG A 335 7.74 9.94 -1.29
N GLU A 336 7.48 9.24 -0.20
CA GLU A 336 6.14 8.99 0.32
C GLU A 336 6.15 9.16 1.83
N PHE A 337 5.16 9.86 2.38
CA PHE A 337 4.93 9.87 3.83
C PHE A 337 4.38 8.51 4.25
N ASN A 338 5.03 7.87 5.21
CA ASN A 338 4.68 6.55 5.68
C ASN A 338 4.68 6.43 7.21
N ILE A 339 3.89 5.48 7.72
CA ILE A 339 3.95 5.05 9.11
C ILE A 339 4.48 3.61 9.17
N LEU A 340 5.46 3.38 10.04
CA LEU A 340 6.14 2.11 10.21
C LEU A 340 6.11 1.71 11.68
N GLY A 341 5.91 0.43 11.97
CA GLY A 341 6.00 -0.05 13.33
C GLY A 341 5.19 -1.31 13.57
N ASP A 342 5.38 -1.86 14.76
CA ASP A 342 4.69 -3.06 15.20
C ASP A 342 3.15 -2.96 15.14
N PRO A 343 2.49 -1.83 15.50
CA PRO A 343 1.05 -1.70 15.36
C PRO A 343 0.55 -1.82 13.92
N VAL A 344 1.29 -1.25 12.96
CA VAL A 344 0.95 -1.33 11.52
C VAL A 344 0.99 -2.79 11.06
N ASN A 345 2.07 -3.50 11.38
CA ASN A 345 2.23 -4.91 11.05
C ASN A 345 1.20 -5.79 11.76
N THR A 346 0.88 -5.49 13.01
CA THR A 346 -0.10 -6.23 13.81
C THR A 346 -1.50 -6.07 13.23
N ALA A 347 -1.91 -4.85 12.87
CA ALA A 347 -3.21 -4.60 12.24
C ALA A 347 -3.35 -5.32 10.90
N SER A 348 -2.31 -5.30 10.05
CA SER A 348 -2.30 -6.07 8.79
C SER A 348 -2.41 -7.58 9.04
N ARG A 349 -1.70 -8.13 10.02
CA ARG A 349 -1.79 -9.56 10.38
C ARG A 349 -3.16 -9.95 10.94
N LEU A 350 -3.78 -9.11 11.75
CA LEU A 350 -5.15 -9.32 12.23
C LEU A 350 -6.15 -9.33 11.08
N MET A 351 -6.01 -8.43 10.11
CA MET A 351 -6.81 -8.41 8.89
C MET A 351 -6.61 -9.69 8.05
N THR A 352 -5.38 -10.21 7.95
CA THR A 352 -5.12 -11.50 7.26
C THR A 352 -5.72 -12.69 8.01
N LEU A 353 -5.68 -12.69 9.36
CA LEU A 353 -6.23 -13.73 10.22
C LEU A 353 -7.77 -13.75 10.21
N ALA A 354 -8.40 -12.59 10.03
CA ALA A 354 -9.85 -12.42 10.00
C ALA A 354 -10.51 -13.30 8.94
N GLU A 355 -11.65 -13.92 9.28
CA GLU A 355 -12.53 -14.52 8.28
C GLU A 355 -13.26 -13.42 7.49
N LYS A 356 -13.91 -13.83 6.41
CA LYS A 356 -14.74 -12.94 5.58
C LYS A 356 -15.84 -12.29 6.45
N GLY A 357 -15.91 -10.97 6.46
CA GLY A 357 -16.83 -10.17 7.26
C GLY A 357 -16.37 -9.92 8.71
N ASP A 358 -15.18 -10.38 9.12
CA ASP A 358 -14.69 -10.16 10.47
C ASP A 358 -13.94 -8.83 10.63
N ILE A 359 -14.04 -8.28 11.84
CA ILE A 359 -13.30 -7.12 12.31
C ILE A 359 -12.54 -7.53 13.56
N LEU A 360 -11.22 -7.73 13.44
CA LEU A 360 -10.36 -8.16 14.53
C LEU A 360 -9.58 -7.01 15.13
N LEU A 361 -9.34 -7.07 16.44
CA LEU A 361 -8.65 -6.04 17.19
C LEU A 361 -7.74 -6.62 18.28
N THR A 362 -6.64 -5.90 18.55
CA THR A 362 -5.72 -6.17 19.66
C THR A 362 -6.38 -5.88 21.02
N GLN A 363 -5.85 -6.46 22.09
CA GLN A 363 -6.30 -6.20 23.46
C GLN A 363 -6.34 -4.69 23.83
N ASP A 364 -5.30 -3.93 23.53
CA ASP A 364 -5.25 -2.50 23.88
C ASP A 364 -6.40 -1.69 23.24
N VAL A 365 -6.76 -2.05 22.01
CA VAL A 365 -7.90 -1.45 21.31
C VAL A 365 -9.21 -1.90 21.96
N TYR A 366 -9.34 -3.19 22.30
CA TYR A 366 -10.53 -3.70 23.00
C TYR A 366 -10.77 -2.93 24.30
N GLU A 367 -9.75 -2.78 25.14
CA GLU A 367 -9.86 -2.09 26.43
C GLU A 367 -10.31 -0.64 26.27
N ALA A 368 -9.83 0.04 25.22
CA ALA A 368 -10.22 1.41 24.92
C ALA A 368 -11.67 1.56 24.41
N ILE A 369 -12.23 0.53 23.76
CA ILE A 369 -13.56 0.60 23.11
C ILE A 369 -14.64 -0.20 23.84
N ALA A 370 -14.30 -1.09 24.78
CA ALA A 370 -15.22 -1.97 25.48
C ALA A 370 -16.45 -1.27 26.11
N PRO A 371 -16.36 -0.01 26.62
CA PRO A 371 -17.53 0.71 27.12
C PRO A 371 -18.57 1.06 26.05
N CYS A 372 -18.16 1.16 24.78
CA CYS A 372 -18.99 1.63 23.67
C CYS A 372 -19.35 0.52 22.67
N PHE A 373 -18.66 -0.62 22.69
CA PHE A 373 -18.83 -1.67 21.69
C PHE A 373 -18.88 -3.08 22.28
N ARG A 374 -19.70 -3.92 21.66
CA ARG A 374 -19.72 -5.35 21.96
C ARG A 374 -18.61 -6.06 21.17
N CYS A 375 -17.69 -6.68 21.89
CA CYS A 375 -16.63 -7.50 21.32
C CYS A 375 -16.70 -8.93 21.87
N LYS A 376 -16.25 -9.91 21.08
CA LYS A 376 -16.10 -11.31 21.47
C LYS A 376 -14.61 -11.65 21.53
N SER A 377 -14.13 -12.21 22.65
CA SER A 377 -12.75 -12.73 22.71
C SER A 377 -12.62 -13.97 21.82
N LEU A 378 -11.54 -14.01 21.04
CA LEU A 378 -11.10 -15.17 20.24
C LEU A 378 -9.93 -15.92 20.90
N GLY A 379 -9.55 -15.53 22.12
CA GLY A 379 -8.43 -16.12 22.84
C GLY A 379 -7.06 -15.73 22.26
N MET A 380 -6.05 -16.50 22.66
CA MET A 380 -4.68 -16.32 22.19
C MET A 380 -4.55 -16.81 20.75
N GLN A 381 -3.98 -15.96 19.89
CA GLN A 381 -3.74 -16.23 18.48
C GLN A 381 -2.26 -16.01 18.16
N ALA A 382 -1.68 -16.97 17.44
CA ALA A 382 -0.32 -16.86 16.94
C ALA A 382 -0.30 -15.89 15.74
N LEU A 383 0.33 -14.72 15.92
CA LEU A 383 0.59 -13.80 14.83
C LEU A 383 2.04 -13.97 14.37
N LYS A 384 2.23 -14.28 13.09
CA LYS A 384 3.57 -14.44 12.48
C LYS A 384 4.49 -13.29 12.91
N GLY A 385 5.69 -13.57 13.40
CA GLY A 385 6.67 -12.54 13.79
C GLY A 385 6.41 -11.86 15.14
N LYS A 386 5.47 -12.34 15.95
CA LYS A 386 5.37 -12.03 17.38
C LYS A 386 6.07 -13.12 18.19
N ALA A 387 6.74 -12.73 19.27
CA ALA A 387 7.42 -13.66 20.17
C ALA A 387 6.44 -14.50 21.00
N HIS A 388 5.25 -13.95 21.28
CA HIS A 388 4.22 -14.60 22.07
C HIS A 388 2.87 -14.44 21.38
N ASP A 389 1.97 -15.41 21.60
CA ASP A 389 0.59 -15.32 21.14
C ASP A 389 -0.08 -14.06 21.71
N GLN A 390 -0.94 -13.46 20.89
CA GLN A 390 -1.62 -12.21 21.21
C GLN A 390 -3.09 -12.50 21.50
N LEU A 391 -3.65 -11.82 22.49
CA LEU A 391 -5.08 -11.90 22.76
C LEU A 391 -5.84 -11.09 21.69
N VAL A 392 -6.76 -11.75 20.99
CA VAL A 392 -7.50 -11.16 19.87
C VAL A 392 -8.99 -11.12 20.18
N TYR A 393 -9.63 -10.04 19.74
CA TYR A 393 -11.06 -9.82 19.89
C TYR A 393 -11.71 -9.56 18.53
N ALA A 394 -12.97 -9.97 18.38
CA ALA A 394 -13.81 -9.66 17.23
C ALA A 394 -14.83 -8.57 17.61
N LEU A 395 -14.86 -7.47 16.86
CA LEU A 395 -15.85 -6.39 17.01
C LEU A 395 -17.18 -6.83 16.38
N GLN A 396 -18.28 -6.75 17.12
CA GLN A 396 -19.59 -7.18 16.63
C GLN A 396 -20.49 -6.00 16.28
N GLN A 397 -20.70 -5.09 17.22
CA GLN A 397 -21.61 -3.96 17.05
C GLN A 397 -21.34 -2.87 18.09
N GLU A 398 -21.84 -1.68 17.81
CA GLU A 398 -21.91 -0.59 18.78
C GLU A 398 -22.95 -0.92 19.85
N LEU A 399 -22.65 -0.58 21.10
CA LEU A 399 -23.62 -0.64 22.18
C LEU A 399 -24.53 0.56 22.00
N VAL A 400 -25.82 0.30 21.74
CA VAL A 400 -26.82 1.36 21.75
C VAL A 400 -26.78 1.98 23.14
N ALA A 401 -26.38 3.24 23.25
CA ALA A 401 -26.51 3.98 24.49
C ALA A 401 -27.99 3.84 24.89
N GLN A 402 -28.27 3.23 26.04
CA GLN A 402 -29.56 3.42 26.69
C GLN A 402 -29.64 4.93 26.89
N ARG A 403 -30.35 5.63 26.00
CA ARG A 403 -30.89 6.95 26.29
C ARG A 403 -31.79 6.72 27.48
N ASN A 404 -31.21 6.80 28.67
CA ASN A 404 -31.93 6.85 29.92
C ASN A 404 -32.89 8.01 29.74
N GLY A 405 -34.17 7.67 29.58
CA GLY A 405 -35.25 8.60 29.77
C GLY A 405 -35.11 9.14 31.18
N ILE A 406 -34.48 10.30 31.30
CA ILE A 406 -34.63 11.13 32.49
C ILE A 406 -35.89 11.95 32.24
N ASN A 407 -36.97 11.39 32.77
CA ASN A 407 -38.29 11.96 33.01
C ASN A 407 -38.26 13.46 33.37
N ARG A 408 -39.16 14.26 32.80
CA ARG A 408 -40.44 14.64 33.42
C ARG A 408 -41.26 15.55 32.53
#